data_AF-A0A2E1JA77-F1
#
_entry.id   AF-A0A2E1JA77-F1
#
_cell.length_a   1.000
_cell.length_b   1.000
_cell.length_c   1.000
_cell.angle_alpha   90.00
_cell.angle_beta   90.00
_cell.angle_gamma   90.00
#
_symmetry.space_group_name_H-M   'P 1'
#
loop_
_entity.id
_entity.type
_entity.pdbx_description
1 polymer ?
#
loop_
_entity_poly.entity_id
_entity_poly.type
_entity_poly.pdbx_seq_one_letter_code
_entity_poly.pdbx_strand_id
1 'polypeptide(L)'
;HLEITIFRMQEEQNIKVKVSEPIVVYRESIESNNTGRPFEGKSPNRHNRFYIECEPLPQDVIKALREGHFGDGPVRTKDAKEVGNKFAEFGMDKDLMRKIYAINGSNVFVNDTKGIQNLHETRELMIEGFNDVCKKGPTAEEPLMGVLVRLVDAKLHEDAIHRGPAQTIPAVRNAVKGAVLRARSVIFEPMQNIRIDAPNDVIGGVTRELTTRRGIIEDMPVDGGTASVIGKMPVAESFGFSNDIRAASQGRAVWNTENAGFVQLPAALFHKVTAEIRQRKGLKEEIPGEANYQD
;
A
#
# COMPACT_ATOMS: atom_id res chain seq x y z
N HIS A 1 7.94 18.34 -10.24
CA HIS A 1 9.13 17.48 -10.11
C HIS A 1 9.50 16.83 -11.45
N LEU A 2 8.67 15.92 -12.00
CA LEU A 2 9.01 15.16 -13.22
C LEU A 2 9.22 16.02 -14.48
N GLU A 3 8.46 17.11 -14.62
CA GLU A 3 8.65 18.06 -15.73
C GLU A 3 10.05 18.68 -15.76
N ILE A 4 10.65 18.95 -14.58
CA ILE A 4 12.01 19.47 -14.49
C ILE A 4 13.01 18.41 -14.95
N THR A 5 12.80 17.14 -14.58
CA THR A 5 13.64 16.03 -15.05
C THR A 5 13.57 15.90 -16.58
N ILE A 6 12.37 15.99 -17.15
CA ILE A 6 12.16 15.95 -18.61
C ILE A 6 12.88 17.11 -19.29
N PHE A 7 12.72 18.32 -18.77
CA PHE A 7 13.39 19.51 -19.27
C PHE A 7 14.92 19.32 -19.28
N ARG A 8 15.51 18.82 -18.18
CA ARG A 8 16.96 18.55 -18.13
C ARG A 8 17.39 17.50 -19.14
N MET A 9 16.63 16.43 -19.31
CA MET A 9 16.94 15.40 -20.31
C MET A 9 16.91 15.97 -21.73
N GLN A 10 15.94 16.81 -22.05
CA GLN A 10 15.78 17.38 -23.38
C GLN A 10 16.78 18.50 -23.66
N GLU A 11 16.92 19.46 -22.75
CA GLU A 11 17.69 20.69 -22.99
C GLU A 11 19.15 20.56 -22.58
N GLU A 12 19.44 19.91 -21.44
CA GLU A 12 20.83 19.79 -20.95
C GLU A 12 21.54 18.56 -21.53
N GLN A 13 20.80 17.48 -21.78
CA GLN A 13 21.36 16.21 -22.25
C GLN A 13 21.05 15.91 -23.73
N ASN A 14 20.21 16.72 -24.38
CA ASN A 14 19.81 16.55 -25.77
C ASN A 14 19.17 15.17 -26.08
N ILE A 15 18.52 14.57 -25.09
CA ILE A 15 17.82 13.28 -25.19
C ILE A 15 16.35 13.54 -25.48
N LYS A 16 15.89 13.12 -26.66
CA LYS A 16 14.47 13.15 -27.02
C LYS A 16 13.70 12.08 -26.26
N VAL A 17 12.85 12.51 -25.33
CA VAL A 17 11.95 11.63 -24.57
C VAL A 17 10.52 11.71 -25.07
N LYS A 18 9.82 10.57 -25.07
CA LYS A 18 8.36 10.50 -25.17
C LYS A 18 7.79 10.29 -23.78
N VAL A 19 6.85 11.14 -23.39
CA VAL A 19 6.30 11.18 -22.03
C VAL A 19 4.82 10.82 -22.09
N SER A 20 4.41 9.82 -21.32
CA SER A 20 2.99 9.48 -21.15
C SER A 20 2.32 10.45 -20.17
N GLU A 21 1.00 10.43 -20.12
CA GLU A 21 0.28 11.13 -19.06
C GLU A 21 0.75 10.65 -17.67
N PRO A 22 0.88 11.56 -16.69
CA PRO A 22 1.27 11.19 -15.35
C PRO A 22 0.18 10.33 -14.71
N ILE A 23 0.61 9.32 -13.95
CA ILE A 23 -0.30 8.43 -13.24
C ILE A 23 -0.08 8.52 -11.74
N VAL A 24 -1.17 8.41 -10.99
CA VAL A 24 -1.11 8.27 -9.53
C VAL A 24 -0.82 6.81 -9.19
N VAL A 25 0.13 6.61 -8.29
CA VAL A 25 0.42 5.29 -7.73
C VAL A 25 -0.40 5.13 -6.46
N TYR A 26 -1.35 4.20 -6.49
CA TYR A 26 -2.23 3.91 -5.38
C TYR A 26 -1.60 2.83 -4.48
N ARG A 27 -2.31 2.46 -3.43
CA ARG A 27 -1.97 1.31 -2.58
C ARG A 27 -3.21 0.47 -2.33
N GLU A 28 -3.01 -0.81 -2.06
CA GLU A 28 -4.07 -1.70 -1.59
C GLU A 28 -3.91 -1.94 -0.09
N SER A 29 -5.03 -2.10 0.62
CA SER A 29 -5.05 -2.54 2.01
C SER A 29 -6.34 -3.32 2.29
N ILE A 30 -6.64 -3.58 3.55
CA ILE A 30 -7.86 -4.24 4.01
C ILE A 30 -8.55 -3.39 5.07
N GLU A 31 -9.88 -3.39 5.05
CA GLU A 31 -10.69 -2.67 6.04
C GLU A 31 -11.12 -3.57 7.21
N SER A 32 -11.11 -4.89 7.01
CA SER A 32 -11.53 -5.88 8.00
C SER A 32 -10.50 -7.00 8.15
N ASN A 33 -10.89 -8.08 8.83
CA ASN A 33 -10.08 -9.29 8.98
C ASN A 33 -10.86 -10.53 8.53
N ASN A 34 -10.15 -11.64 8.36
CA ASN A 34 -10.73 -12.97 8.16
C ASN A 34 -10.38 -13.93 9.31
N THR A 35 -10.23 -13.42 10.54
CA THR A 35 -9.92 -14.24 11.72
C THR A 35 -10.99 -15.31 11.95
N GLY A 36 -10.54 -16.54 12.19
CA GLY A 36 -11.41 -17.72 12.32
C GLY A 36 -11.96 -18.24 10.98
N ARG A 37 -11.60 -17.60 9.86
CA ARG A 37 -12.03 -17.98 8.49
C ARG A 37 -10.82 -17.94 7.55
N PRO A 38 -9.77 -18.75 7.82
CA PRO A 38 -8.56 -18.73 7.02
C PRO A 38 -8.86 -19.06 5.56
N PHE A 39 -8.18 -18.38 4.65
CA PHE A 39 -8.24 -18.71 3.23
C PHE A 39 -7.21 -19.81 2.93
N GLU A 40 -7.67 -20.88 2.27
CA GLU A 40 -6.82 -22.01 1.89
C GLU A 40 -6.21 -21.77 0.51
N GLY A 41 -4.88 -21.73 0.42
CA GLY A 41 -4.17 -21.85 -0.85
C GLY A 41 -3.59 -23.25 -1.03
N LYS A 42 -3.76 -23.82 -2.23
CA LYS A 42 -3.30 -25.16 -2.59
C LYS A 42 -2.11 -25.05 -3.55
N SER A 43 -1.14 -25.94 -3.41
CA SER A 43 -0.12 -26.10 -4.45
C SER A 43 -0.73 -26.68 -5.73
N PRO A 44 -0.16 -26.40 -6.92
CA PRO A 44 -0.59 -26.99 -8.18
C PRO A 44 -0.73 -28.53 -8.15
N ASN A 45 0.17 -29.23 -7.46
CA ASN A 45 0.09 -30.68 -7.26
C ASN A 45 -0.89 -31.13 -6.14
N ARG A 46 -1.57 -30.19 -5.47
CA ARG A 46 -2.56 -30.38 -4.39
C ARG A 46 -2.06 -31.10 -3.13
N HIS A 47 -0.75 -31.32 -3.00
CA HIS A 47 -0.17 -31.96 -1.83
C HIS A 47 0.06 -31.01 -0.66
N ASN A 48 0.30 -29.72 -0.94
CA ASN A 48 0.55 -28.71 0.08
C ASN A 48 -0.63 -27.74 0.18
N ARG A 49 -0.97 -27.35 1.40
CA ARG A 49 -2.03 -26.40 1.73
C ARG A 49 -1.51 -25.41 2.75
N PHE A 50 -1.80 -24.13 2.54
CA PHE A 50 -1.45 -23.03 3.45
C PHE A 50 -2.72 -22.29 3.82
N TYR A 51 -2.93 -22.08 5.11
CA TYR A 51 -4.12 -21.41 5.64
C TYR A 51 -3.73 -20.04 6.17
N ILE A 52 -4.22 -18.99 5.50
CA ILE A 52 -3.81 -17.60 5.76
C ILE A 52 -4.97 -16.80 6.36
N GLU A 53 -4.64 -16.03 7.38
CA GLU A 53 -5.45 -14.93 7.90
C GLU A 53 -4.73 -13.60 7.70
N CYS A 54 -5.50 -12.53 7.54
CA CYS A 54 -5.04 -11.17 7.39
C CYS A 54 -5.85 -10.26 8.32
N GLU A 55 -5.19 -9.28 8.92
CA GLU A 55 -5.79 -8.22 9.71
C GLU A 55 -5.07 -6.89 9.48
N PRO A 56 -5.77 -5.74 9.57
CA PRO A 56 -5.15 -4.44 9.39
C PRO A 56 -4.20 -4.15 10.55
N LEU A 57 -3.01 -3.63 10.24
CA LEU A 57 -2.06 -3.19 11.26
C LEU A 57 -2.55 -1.89 11.91
N PRO A 58 -2.30 -1.69 13.22
CA PRO A 58 -2.56 -0.41 13.88
C PRO A 58 -1.78 0.74 13.21
N GLN A 59 -2.37 1.94 13.19
CA GLN A 59 -1.77 3.10 12.51
C GLN A 59 -0.39 3.46 13.07
N ASP A 60 -0.20 3.36 14.39
CA ASP A 60 1.10 3.64 15.03
C ASP A 60 2.17 2.64 14.59
N VAL A 61 1.80 1.37 14.39
CA VAL A 61 2.70 0.33 13.86
C VAL A 61 3.05 0.61 12.40
N ILE A 62 2.07 0.98 11.57
CA ILE A 62 2.29 1.36 10.17
C ILE A 62 3.25 2.56 10.06
N LYS A 63 3.08 3.55 10.93
CA LYS A 63 3.97 4.72 10.99
C LYS A 63 5.39 4.31 11.37
N ALA A 64 5.55 3.52 12.44
CA ALA A 64 6.85 3.05 12.88
C ALA A 64 7.57 2.18 11.83
N LEU A 65 6.83 1.35 11.08
CA LEU A 65 7.34 0.59 9.92
C LEU A 65 7.90 1.53 8.84
N ARG A 66 7.16 2.58 8.48
CA ARG A 66 7.61 3.56 7.47
C ARG A 66 8.83 4.36 7.90
N GLU A 67 8.94 4.65 9.19
CA GLU A 67 10.08 5.34 9.79
C GLU A 67 11.31 4.42 9.96
N GLY A 68 11.18 3.12 9.67
CA GLY A 68 12.30 2.18 9.66
C GLY A 68 12.61 1.55 11.02
N HIS A 69 11.72 1.65 12.01
CA HIS A 69 11.95 1.15 13.38
C HIS A 69 12.23 -0.36 13.45
N PHE A 70 11.69 -1.14 12.50
CA PHE A 70 11.76 -2.61 12.51
C PHE A 70 12.71 -3.20 11.47
N GLY A 71 13.27 -2.38 10.58
CA GLY A 71 13.95 -2.85 9.36
C GLY A 71 12.98 -3.36 8.28
N ASP A 72 13.52 -3.94 7.21
CA ASP A 72 12.77 -4.46 6.07
C ASP A 72 13.38 -5.79 5.57
N GLY A 73 12.57 -6.65 4.97
CA GLY A 73 12.96 -7.93 4.41
C GLY A 73 12.76 -9.15 5.33
N PRO A 74 13.39 -10.30 4.99
CA PRO A 74 13.30 -11.52 5.80
C PRO A 74 13.93 -11.34 7.18
N VAL A 75 13.21 -11.72 8.24
CA VAL A 75 13.71 -11.66 9.61
C VAL A 75 14.44 -12.96 9.96
N ARG A 76 15.72 -12.89 10.31
CA ARG A 76 16.47 -14.09 10.71
C ARG A 76 15.95 -14.64 12.03
N THR A 77 16.00 -15.95 12.22
CA THR A 77 15.50 -16.61 13.44
C THR A 77 16.13 -16.06 14.72
N LYS A 78 17.42 -15.72 14.68
CA LYS A 78 18.14 -15.13 15.82
C LYS A 78 17.66 -13.73 16.19
N ASP A 79 17.14 -12.97 15.22
CA ASP A 79 16.72 -11.58 15.39
C ASP A 79 15.22 -11.49 15.71
N ALA A 80 14.45 -12.56 15.47
CA ALA A 80 13.00 -12.60 15.66
C ALA A 80 12.55 -12.27 17.10
N LYS A 81 13.35 -12.64 18.10
CA LYS A 81 13.07 -12.29 19.51
C LYS A 81 13.12 -10.78 19.75
N GLU A 82 14.13 -10.12 19.21
CA GLU A 82 14.33 -8.67 19.34
C GLU A 82 13.24 -7.92 18.56
N VAL A 83 13.01 -8.31 17.30
CA VAL A 83 11.96 -7.71 16.45
C VAL A 83 10.59 -7.86 17.12
N GLY A 84 10.27 -9.03 17.65
CA GLY A 84 9.01 -9.26 18.37
C GLY A 84 8.85 -8.40 19.63
N ASN A 85 9.94 -8.16 20.37
CA ASN A 85 9.90 -7.23 21.51
C ASN A 85 9.64 -5.80 21.04
N LYS A 86 10.25 -5.35 19.93
CA LYS A 86 10.00 -4.01 19.36
C LYS A 86 8.54 -3.85 19.00
N PHE A 87 7.91 -4.82 18.33
CA PHE A 87 6.48 -4.73 18.00
C PHE A 87 5.59 -4.67 19.26
N ALA A 88 5.98 -5.35 20.33
CA ALA A 88 5.25 -5.31 21.60
C ALA A 88 5.27 -3.93 22.27
N GLU A 89 6.31 -3.11 22.04
CA GLU A 89 6.35 -1.71 22.49
C GLU A 89 5.27 -0.86 21.81
N PHE A 90 4.80 -1.27 20.63
CA PHE A 90 3.68 -0.67 19.89
C PHE A 90 2.35 -1.40 20.12
N GLY A 91 2.25 -2.21 21.17
CA GLY A 91 0.99 -2.87 21.59
C GLY A 91 0.62 -4.14 20.83
N MET A 92 1.50 -4.66 19.97
CA MET A 92 1.26 -5.94 19.28
C MET A 92 1.51 -7.14 20.21
N ASP A 93 0.88 -8.28 19.90
CA ASP A 93 1.11 -9.51 20.67
C ASP A 93 2.56 -10.00 20.55
N LYS A 94 3.25 -10.02 21.67
CA LYS A 94 4.68 -10.30 21.75
C LYS A 94 5.03 -11.71 21.29
N ASP A 95 4.23 -12.71 21.65
CA ASP A 95 4.54 -14.11 21.36
C ASP A 95 4.24 -14.48 19.91
N LEU A 96 3.20 -13.86 19.34
CA LEU A 96 2.94 -13.87 17.90
C LEU A 96 4.09 -13.23 17.13
N MET A 97 4.49 -12.00 17.50
CA MET A 97 5.49 -11.23 16.75
C MET A 97 6.90 -11.82 16.84
N ARG A 98 7.20 -12.65 17.84
CA ARG A 98 8.44 -13.44 17.91
C ARG A 98 8.53 -14.53 16.85
N LYS A 99 7.43 -14.88 16.19
CA LYS A 99 7.35 -15.86 15.10
C LYS A 99 7.34 -15.19 13.72
N ILE A 100 7.79 -13.93 13.64
CA ILE A 100 7.85 -13.16 12.40
C ILE A 100 8.75 -13.82 11.35
N TYR A 101 8.27 -13.83 10.11
CA TYR A 101 8.98 -14.32 8.95
C TYR A 101 9.60 -13.20 8.14
N ALA A 102 8.84 -12.16 7.81
CA ALA A 102 9.32 -11.06 6.99
C ALA A 102 8.54 -9.77 7.24
N ILE A 103 9.20 -8.66 6.92
CA ILE A 103 8.62 -7.32 6.79
C ILE A 103 8.78 -6.91 5.33
N ASN A 104 7.74 -6.31 4.73
CA ASN A 104 7.82 -5.73 3.39
C ASN A 104 7.10 -4.38 3.37
N GLY A 105 7.89 -3.32 3.48
CA GLY A 105 7.39 -1.95 3.66
C GLY A 105 6.56 -1.84 4.93
N SER A 106 5.25 -1.71 4.78
CA SER A 106 4.30 -1.62 5.91
C SER A 106 3.47 -2.89 6.10
N ASN A 107 3.92 -4.02 5.56
CA ASN A 107 3.27 -5.31 5.67
C ASN A 107 4.14 -6.25 6.48
N VAL A 108 3.51 -7.15 7.24
CA VAL A 108 4.19 -8.07 8.14
C VAL A 108 3.68 -9.48 7.90
N PHE A 109 4.59 -10.46 7.80
CA PHE A 109 4.25 -11.87 7.66
C PHE A 109 4.72 -12.66 8.88
N VAL A 110 3.81 -13.37 9.53
CA VAL A 110 4.03 -14.12 10.78
C VAL A 110 3.62 -15.57 10.63
N ASN A 111 4.39 -16.47 11.25
CA ASN A 111 4.00 -17.86 11.45
C ASN A 111 3.22 -18.04 12.74
N ASP A 112 1.93 -18.30 12.63
CA ASP A 112 1.04 -18.61 13.75
C ASP A 112 0.67 -20.09 13.86
N THR A 113 1.42 -20.97 13.19
CA THR A 113 1.22 -22.41 13.27
C THR A 113 1.79 -23.03 14.55
N LYS A 114 1.40 -24.28 14.84
CA LYS A 114 1.95 -25.10 15.93
C LYS A 114 2.31 -26.50 15.41
N GLY A 115 3.57 -26.91 15.54
CA GLY A 115 3.98 -28.31 15.35
C GLY A 115 3.98 -28.84 13.90
N ILE A 116 3.97 -27.98 12.89
CA ILE A 116 3.98 -28.42 11.48
C ILE A 116 5.37 -28.93 11.10
N GLN A 117 5.45 -30.22 10.76
CA GLN A 117 6.68 -30.84 10.29
C GLN A 117 7.16 -30.21 8.97
N ASN A 118 8.48 -30.07 8.84
CA ASN A 118 9.16 -29.59 7.64
C ASN A 118 8.79 -28.16 7.17
N LEU A 119 8.01 -27.39 7.94
CA LEU A 119 7.59 -26.03 7.60
C LEU A 119 8.78 -25.08 7.42
N HIS A 120 9.80 -25.22 8.27
CA HIS A 120 11.00 -24.38 8.27
C HIS A 120 11.76 -24.42 6.94
N GLU A 121 11.74 -25.54 6.22
CA GLU A 121 12.38 -25.69 4.90
C GLU A 121 11.65 -24.90 3.81
N THR A 122 10.34 -24.69 3.97
CA THR A 122 9.53 -23.93 3.01
C THR A 122 9.48 -22.42 3.30
N ARG A 123 10.13 -21.98 4.39
CA ARG A 123 10.05 -20.60 4.89
C ARG A 123 10.39 -19.55 3.84
N GLU A 124 11.50 -19.73 3.13
CA GLU A 124 11.96 -18.76 2.12
C GLU A 124 10.98 -18.66 0.95
N LEU A 125 10.42 -19.79 0.53
CA LEU A 125 9.41 -19.85 -0.54
C LEU A 125 8.10 -19.18 -0.12
N MET A 126 7.71 -19.32 1.14
CA MET A 126 6.53 -18.62 1.68
C MET A 126 6.76 -17.10 1.73
N ILE A 127 7.95 -16.66 2.13
CA ILE A 127 8.33 -15.24 2.13
C ILE A 127 8.31 -14.67 0.70
N GLU A 128 8.79 -15.43 -0.28
CA GLU A 128 8.73 -15.04 -1.70
C GLU A 128 7.28 -14.86 -2.18
N GLY A 129 6.40 -15.83 -1.89
CA GLY A 129 4.98 -15.73 -2.21
C GLY A 129 4.28 -14.53 -1.54
N PHE A 130 4.63 -14.21 -0.29
CA PHE A 130 4.17 -13.01 0.40
C PHE A 130 4.68 -11.72 -0.26
N ASN A 131 5.97 -11.66 -0.61
CA ASN A 131 6.58 -10.50 -1.25
C ASN A 131 5.98 -10.21 -2.64
N ASP A 132 5.61 -11.26 -3.39
CA ASP A 132 4.87 -11.12 -4.66
C ASP A 132 3.55 -10.37 -4.47
N VAL A 133 2.80 -10.69 -3.42
CA VAL A 133 1.53 -10.01 -3.12
C VAL A 133 1.76 -8.58 -2.61
N CYS A 134 2.82 -8.36 -1.83
CA CYS A 134 3.17 -7.01 -1.39
C CYS A 134 3.46 -6.06 -2.56
N LYS A 135 4.08 -6.58 -3.64
CA LYS A 135 4.31 -5.81 -4.87
C LYS A 135 3.04 -5.62 -5.70
N LYS A 136 2.16 -6.63 -5.73
CA LYS A 136 0.95 -6.67 -6.56
C LYS A 136 -0.22 -7.28 -5.78
N GLY A 137 -1.03 -6.41 -5.17
CA GLY A 137 -2.26 -6.81 -4.50
C GLY A 137 -3.30 -7.41 -5.45
N PRO A 138 -4.34 -8.08 -4.91
CA PRO A 138 -5.35 -8.75 -5.72
C PRO A 138 -6.37 -7.80 -6.40
N THR A 139 -6.55 -6.59 -5.88
CA THR A 139 -7.64 -5.69 -6.28
C THR A 139 -7.35 -5.02 -7.61
N ALA A 140 -6.16 -4.43 -7.76
CA ALA A 140 -5.77 -3.63 -8.92
C ALA A 140 -4.28 -3.81 -9.29
N GLU A 141 -3.60 -4.81 -8.72
CA GLU A 141 -2.14 -4.98 -8.77
C GLU A 141 -1.36 -3.73 -8.30
N GLU A 142 -1.92 -2.98 -7.34
CA GLU A 142 -1.20 -1.90 -6.67
C GLU A 142 -0.45 -2.46 -5.45
N PRO A 143 0.63 -1.82 -4.98
CA PRO A 143 1.39 -2.33 -3.85
C PRO A 143 0.54 -2.38 -2.57
N LEU A 144 0.66 -3.48 -1.81
CA LEU A 144 -0.04 -3.68 -0.55
C LEU A 144 0.57 -2.81 0.55
N MET A 145 -0.26 -2.34 1.49
CA MET A 145 0.19 -1.62 2.68
C MET A 145 -0.64 -1.96 3.92
N GLY A 146 0.01 -1.90 5.07
CA GLY A 146 -0.66 -1.95 6.37
C GLY A 146 -1.33 -3.27 6.71
N VAL A 147 -0.86 -4.40 6.17
CA VAL A 147 -1.46 -5.72 6.40
C VAL A 147 -0.56 -6.61 7.25
N LEU A 148 -1.13 -7.20 8.31
CA LEU A 148 -0.54 -8.33 9.03
C LEU A 148 -1.10 -9.63 8.43
N VAL A 149 -0.22 -10.42 7.83
CA VAL A 149 -0.50 -11.73 7.24
C VAL A 149 -0.02 -12.81 8.21
N ARG A 150 -0.90 -13.73 8.58
CA ARG A 150 -0.62 -14.83 9.51
C ARG A 150 -0.84 -16.18 8.82
N LEU A 151 0.19 -17.02 8.84
CA LEU A 151 0.05 -18.45 8.52
C LEU A 151 -0.47 -19.18 9.76
N VAL A 152 -1.74 -19.56 9.78
CA VAL A 152 -2.37 -20.16 10.96
C VAL A 152 -2.34 -21.68 10.95
N ASP A 153 -2.27 -22.29 9.77
CA ASP A 153 -2.11 -23.73 9.60
C ASP A 153 -1.42 -24.06 8.26
N ALA A 154 -0.84 -25.25 8.14
CA ALA A 154 -0.29 -25.76 6.89
C ALA A 154 -0.28 -27.29 6.84
N LYS A 155 -0.57 -27.85 5.66
CA LYS A 155 -0.33 -29.26 5.33
C LYS A 155 0.78 -29.33 4.30
N LEU A 156 1.86 -30.05 4.60
CA LEU A 156 2.98 -30.22 3.69
C LEU A 156 3.15 -31.69 3.31
N HIS A 157 3.61 -31.94 2.09
CA HIS A 157 4.07 -33.26 1.70
C HIS A 157 5.38 -33.61 2.42
N GLU A 158 5.60 -34.88 2.75
CA GLU A 158 6.82 -35.34 3.43
C GLU A 158 8.05 -35.13 2.54
N ASP A 159 7.98 -35.62 1.29
CA ASP A 159 9.08 -35.48 0.33
C ASP A 159 9.28 -34.05 -0.17
N ALA A 160 10.53 -33.59 -0.10
CA ALA A 160 10.94 -32.25 -0.56
C ALA A 160 10.63 -31.97 -2.03
N ILE A 161 10.64 -33.01 -2.89
CA ILE A 161 10.36 -32.89 -4.33
C ILE A 161 8.94 -32.36 -4.61
N HIS A 162 8.00 -32.57 -3.69
CA HIS A 162 6.60 -32.16 -3.83
C HIS A 162 6.31 -30.77 -3.25
N ARG A 163 7.30 -30.09 -2.66
CA ARG A 163 7.16 -28.78 -1.99
C ARG A 163 8.18 -27.73 -2.44
N GLY A 164 8.75 -27.91 -3.64
CA GLY A 164 9.67 -26.95 -4.26
C GLY A 164 9.01 -25.61 -4.65
N PRO A 165 9.79 -24.67 -5.23
CA PRO A 165 9.36 -23.30 -5.53
C PRO A 165 8.07 -23.22 -6.37
N ALA A 166 7.98 -24.03 -7.44
CA ALA A 166 6.83 -24.09 -8.32
C ALA A 166 5.54 -24.58 -7.62
N GLN A 167 5.66 -25.17 -6.43
CA GLN A 167 4.52 -25.65 -5.64
C GLN A 167 4.15 -24.69 -4.52
N THR A 168 5.14 -24.26 -3.74
CA THR A 168 4.91 -23.48 -2.52
C THR A 168 4.60 -22.01 -2.80
N ILE A 169 5.37 -21.36 -3.68
CA ILE A 169 5.21 -19.92 -3.98
C ILE A 169 3.80 -19.60 -4.50
N PRO A 170 3.27 -20.26 -5.55
CA PRO A 170 1.93 -19.95 -6.04
C PRO A 170 0.83 -20.28 -5.01
N ALA A 171 1.01 -21.33 -4.20
CA ALA A 171 0.04 -21.70 -3.15
C ALA A 171 -0.09 -20.58 -2.11
N VAL A 172 1.03 -20.09 -1.60
CA VAL A 172 1.07 -19.01 -0.60
C VAL A 172 0.60 -17.71 -1.20
N ARG A 173 1.04 -17.36 -2.42
CA ARG A 173 0.60 -16.17 -3.13
C ARG A 173 -0.93 -16.14 -3.30
N ASN A 174 -1.52 -17.26 -3.72
CA ASN A 174 -2.97 -17.37 -3.85
C ASN A 174 -3.66 -17.33 -2.49
N ALA A 175 -3.10 -17.97 -1.47
CA ALA A 175 -3.62 -17.93 -0.11
C ALA A 175 -3.71 -16.50 0.43
N VAL A 176 -2.64 -15.73 0.28
CA VAL A 176 -2.56 -14.33 0.73
C VAL A 176 -3.51 -13.45 -0.10
N LYS A 177 -3.56 -13.60 -1.43
CA LYS A 177 -4.51 -12.85 -2.28
C LYS A 177 -5.97 -13.12 -1.90
N GLY A 178 -6.33 -14.39 -1.72
CA GLY A 178 -7.66 -14.80 -1.28
C GLY A 178 -8.00 -14.26 0.11
N ALA A 179 -7.05 -14.32 1.06
CA ALA A 179 -7.25 -13.77 2.40
C ALA A 179 -7.44 -12.25 2.41
N VAL A 180 -6.68 -11.50 1.58
CA VAL A 180 -6.84 -10.05 1.42
C VAL A 180 -8.23 -9.68 0.88
N LEU A 181 -8.72 -10.41 -0.13
CA LEU A 181 -10.08 -10.19 -0.65
C LEU A 181 -11.16 -10.54 0.38
N ARG A 182 -10.98 -11.65 1.10
CA ARG A 182 -11.88 -12.07 2.19
C ARG A 182 -11.94 -11.04 3.32
N ALA A 183 -10.82 -10.37 3.59
CA ALA A 183 -10.69 -9.33 4.61
C ALA A 183 -11.17 -7.94 4.14
N ARG A 184 -11.93 -7.87 3.04
CA ARG A 184 -12.48 -6.64 2.44
C ARG A 184 -11.38 -5.69 1.99
N SER A 185 -10.86 -5.94 0.79
CA SER A 185 -9.82 -5.11 0.20
C SER A 185 -10.32 -3.69 -0.12
N VAL A 186 -9.42 -2.72 0.05
CA VAL A 186 -9.67 -1.29 -0.18
C VAL A 186 -8.49 -0.65 -0.91
N ILE A 187 -8.75 0.45 -1.60
CA ILE A 187 -7.72 1.27 -2.24
C ILE A 187 -7.41 2.47 -1.36
N PHE A 188 -6.13 2.81 -1.30
CA PHE A 188 -5.61 3.99 -0.64
C PHE A 188 -5.03 4.94 -1.69
N GLU A 189 -5.45 6.21 -1.64
CA GLU A 189 -4.93 7.27 -2.50
C GLU A 189 -3.84 8.08 -1.79
N PRO A 190 -2.77 8.49 -2.49
CA PRO A 190 -1.75 9.34 -1.92
C PRO A 190 -2.27 10.77 -1.73
N MET A 191 -1.92 11.35 -0.60
CA MET A 191 -2.24 12.73 -0.22
C MET A 191 -0.97 13.59 -0.21
N GLN A 192 -1.17 14.88 -0.45
CA GLN A 192 -0.12 15.90 -0.29
C GLN A 192 -0.58 16.95 0.70
N ASN A 193 0.33 17.35 1.60
CA ASN A 193 0.20 18.59 2.33
C ASN A 193 0.40 19.70 1.32
N ILE A 194 -0.44 20.72 1.37
CA ILE A 194 -0.37 21.87 0.49
C ILE A 194 -0.36 23.13 1.33
N ARG A 195 0.55 24.04 0.99
CA ARG A 195 0.59 25.39 1.53
C ARG A 195 0.51 26.37 0.37
N ILE A 196 -0.42 27.30 0.45
CA ILE A 196 -0.65 28.35 -0.56
C ILE A 196 -0.64 29.70 0.13
N ASP A 197 0.38 30.51 -0.15
CA ASP A 197 0.51 31.88 0.34
C ASP A 197 0.00 32.84 -0.74
N ALA A 198 -0.98 33.68 -0.42
CA ALA A 198 -1.56 34.64 -1.36
C ALA A 198 -2.04 35.93 -0.65
N PRO A 199 -2.12 37.07 -1.38
CA PRO A 199 -2.73 38.29 -0.86
C PRO A 199 -4.20 38.10 -0.43
N ASN A 200 -4.63 38.84 0.60
CA ASN A 200 -5.97 38.71 1.20
C ASN A 200 -7.12 38.94 0.20
N ASP A 201 -6.91 39.74 -0.85
CA ASP A 201 -7.92 40.06 -1.86
C ASP A 201 -8.21 38.90 -2.83
N VAL A 202 -7.33 37.90 -2.93
CA VAL A 202 -7.50 36.74 -3.82
C VAL A 202 -7.69 35.41 -3.08
N ILE A 203 -7.66 35.44 -1.73
CA ILE A 203 -7.72 34.22 -0.91
C ILE A 203 -9.02 33.43 -1.11
N GLY A 204 -10.13 34.11 -1.44
CA GLY A 204 -11.41 33.47 -1.76
C GLY A 204 -11.34 32.59 -3.02
N GLY A 205 -10.55 33.00 -4.02
CA GLY A 205 -10.31 32.18 -5.22
C GLY A 205 -9.45 30.96 -4.90
N VAL A 206 -8.40 31.14 -4.10
CA VAL A 206 -7.48 30.08 -3.67
C VAL A 206 -8.21 28.99 -2.87
N THR A 207 -9.02 29.38 -1.89
CA THR A 207 -9.77 28.45 -1.04
C THR A 207 -10.80 27.65 -1.84
N ARG A 208 -11.49 28.30 -2.80
CA ARG A 208 -12.43 27.64 -3.72
C ARG A 208 -11.72 26.61 -4.60
N GLU A 209 -10.55 26.95 -5.14
CA GLU A 209 -9.78 26.05 -6.01
C GLU A 209 -9.38 24.78 -5.26
N LEU A 210 -8.85 24.93 -4.05
CA LEU A 210 -8.49 23.80 -3.20
C LEU A 210 -9.70 22.92 -2.86
N THR A 211 -10.83 23.53 -2.49
CA THR A 211 -12.06 22.80 -2.10
C THR A 211 -12.64 22.02 -3.28
N THR A 212 -12.61 22.59 -4.49
CA THR A 212 -13.12 21.94 -5.71
C THR A 212 -12.34 20.65 -6.05
N ARG A 213 -11.08 20.58 -5.59
CA ARG A 213 -10.15 19.46 -5.79
C ARG A 213 -10.13 18.47 -4.61
N ARG A 214 -11.25 18.34 -3.89
CA ARG A 214 -11.37 17.53 -2.66
C ARG A 214 -10.31 17.89 -1.60
N GLY A 215 -9.79 19.12 -1.64
CA GLY A 215 -8.85 19.60 -0.66
C GLY A 215 -9.53 19.87 0.67
N ILE A 216 -8.82 19.55 1.76
CA ILE A 216 -9.25 19.81 3.14
C ILE A 216 -8.37 20.93 3.66
N ILE A 217 -8.99 22.03 4.10
CA ILE A 217 -8.29 23.14 4.74
C ILE A 217 -8.15 22.79 6.23
N GLU A 218 -6.92 22.81 6.73
CA GLU A 218 -6.60 22.52 8.13
C GLU A 218 -6.38 23.82 8.91
N ASP A 219 -5.74 24.82 8.30
CA ASP A 219 -5.48 26.11 8.91
C ASP A 219 -5.41 27.22 7.87
N MET A 220 -5.65 28.47 8.30
CA MET A 220 -5.58 29.64 7.46
C MET A 220 -5.05 30.87 8.22
N PRO A 221 -3.77 30.90 8.64
CA PRO A 221 -3.20 32.05 9.31
C PRO A 221 -3.13 33.25 8.37
N VAL A 222 -3.36 34.44 8.95
CA VAL A 222 -3.28 35.72 8.26
C VAL A 222 -2.14 36.52 8.89
N ASP A 223 -1.21 36.99 8.07
CA ASP A 223 -0.12 37.86 8.47
C ASP A 223 -0.13 39.12 7.61
N GLY A 224 -0.60 40.23 8.20
CA GLY A 224 -0.74 41.51 7.54
C GLY A 224 -1.60 41.43 6.26
N GLY A 225 -0.96 41.68 5.12
CA GLY A 225 -1.60 41.68 3.79
C GLY A 225 -1.69 40.33 3.10
N THR A 226 -1.17 39.27 3.71
CA THR A 226 -1.08 37.92 3.15
C THR A 226 -1.76 36.89 4.03
N ALA A 227 -2.35 35.88 3.40
CA ALA A 227 -2.92 34.72 4.07
C ALA A 227 -2.31 33.43 3.51
N SER A 228 -2.10 32.46 4.39
CA SER A 228 -1.59 31.14 4.03
C SER A 228 -2.71 30.11 4.16
N VAL A 229 -3.12 29.45 3.08
CA VAL A 229 -4.04 28.31 3.14
C VAL A 229 -3.21 27.05 3.31
N ILE A 230 -3.37 26.37 4.44
CA ILE A 230 -2.67 25.14 4.78
C ILE A 230 -3.68 24.00 4.82
N GLY A 231 -3.39 22.91 4.13
CA GLY A 231 -4.31 21.79 4.07
C GLY A 231 -3.73 20.55 3.41
N LYS A 232 -4.62 19.67 2.98
CA LYS A 232 -4.29 18.43 2.26
C LYS A 232 -5.10 18.30 0.98
N MET A 233 -4.49 17.73 -0.05
CA MET A 233 -5.15 17.46 -1.34
C MET A 233 -4.72 16.08 -1.87
N PRO A 234 -5.64 15.30 -2.46
CA PRO A 234 -5.26 14.07 -3.14
C PRO A 234 -4.38 14.34 -4.35
N VAL A 235 -3.34 13.53 -4.58
CA VAL A 235 -2.43 13.71 -5.72
C VAL A 235 -3.18 13.62 -7.06
N ALA A 236 -4.22 12.78 -7.13
CA ALA A 236 -5.07 12.66 -8.33
C ALA A 236 -5.73 14.00 -8.72
N GLU A 237 -6.02 14.84 -7.74
CA GLU A 237 -6.63 16.14 -7.93
C GLU A 237 -5.58 17.26 -8.10
N SER A 238 -4.28 16.93 -8.10
CA SER A 238 -3.21 17.91 -8.30
C SER A 238 -2.97 18.26 -9.78
N PHE A 239 -3.43 17.43 -10.71
CA PHE A 239 -3.17 17.65 -12.13
C PHE A 239 -3.85 18.92 -12.63
N GLY A 240 -3.09 19.77 -13.33
CA GLY A 240 -3.55 21.09 -13.78
C GLY A 240 -3.56 22.19 -12.69
N PHE A 241 -3.30 21.84 -11.43
CA PHE A 241 -3.42 22.77 -10.30
C PHE A 241 -2.61 24.07 -10.48
N SER A 242 -1.41 23.99 -11.06
CA SER A 242 -0.54 25.15 -11.32
C SER A 242 -1.21 26.24 -12.17
N ASN A 243 -1.99 25.85 -13.18
CA ASN A 243 -2.67 26.80 -14.05
C ASN A 243 -3.93 27.37 -13.39
N ASP A 244 -4.70 26.52 -12.72
CA ASP A 244 -5.95 26.93 -12.10
C ASP A 244 -5.72 27.83 -10.89
N ILE A 245 -4.70 27.52 -10.07
CA ILE A 245 -4.32 28.39 -8.95
C ILE A 245 -3.76 29.73 -9.43
N ARG A 246 -3.03 29.74 -10.56
CA ARG A 246 -2.55 30.99 -11.18
C ARG A 246 -3.73 31.83 -11.64
N ALA A 247 -4.73 31.23 -12.28
CA ALA A 247 -5.93 31.95 -12.71
C ALA A 247 -6.72 32.49 -11.52
N ALA A 248 -6.95 31.65 -10.50
CA ALA A 248 -7.71 32.01 -9.29
C ALA A 248 -7.03 33.11 -8.46
N SER A 249 -5.70 33.20 -8.50
CA SER A 249 -4.90 34.17 -7.73
C SER A 249 -4.37 35.35 -8.56
N GLN A 250 -4.75 35.45 -9.84
CA GLN A 250 -4.16 36.42 -10.78
C GLN A 250 -2.62 36.34 -10.83
N GLY A 251 -2.07 35.15 -10.66
CA GLY A 251 -0.63 34.86 -10.64
C GLY A 251 0.11 35.31 -9.39
N ARG A 252 -0.60 35.65 -8.31
CA ARG A 252 0.00 36.14 -7.05
C ARG A 252 0.14 35.08 -5.97
N ALA A 253 -0.35 33.85 -6.19
CA ALA A 253 -0.17 32.76 -5.24
C ALA A 253 1.21 32.11 -5.38
N VAL A 254 1.86 31.88 -4.24
CA VAL A 254 3.02 31.00 -4.11
C VAL A 254 2.56 29.74 -3.40
N TRP A 255 2.95 28.58 -3.89
CA TRP A 255 2.51 27.31 -3.30
C TRP A 255 3.60 26.26 -3.31
N ASN A 256 3.51 25.33 -2.36
CA ASN A 256 4.34 24.14 -2.31
C ASN A 256 3.51 22.94 -1.86
N THR A 257 4.07 21.75 -2.08
CA THR A 257 3.45 20.49 -1.66
C THR A 257 4.46 19.55 -1.06
N GLU A 258 4.06 18.81 -0.03
CA GLU A 258 4.84 17.76 0.61
C GLU A 258 4.04 16.46 0.69
N ASN A 259 4.70 15.30 0.77
CA ASN A 259 3.99 14.02 0.90
C ASN A 259 3.25 13.95 2.25
N ALA A 260 1.96 13.64 2.24
CA ALA A 260 1.14 13.49 3.45
C ALA A 260 0.73 12.04 3.74
N GLY A 261 1.36 11.08 3.07
CA GLY A 261 1.04 9.66 3.17
C GLY A 261 -0.15 9.25 2.29
N PHE A 262 -0.92 8.30 2.78
CA PHE A 262 -2.02 7.66 2.06
C PHE A 262 -3.26 7.63 2.93
N VAL A 263 -4.42 7.84 2.33
CA VAL A 263 -5.73 7.73 2.98
C VAL A 263 -6.61 6.76 2.19
N GLN A 264 -7.57 6.14 2.86
CA GLN A 264 -8.52 5.26 2.19
C GLN A 264 -9.33 6.07 1.19
N LEU A 265 -9.38 5.58 -0.06
CA LEU A 265 -10.16 6.16 -1.12
C LEU A 265 -11.65 6.14 -0.73
N PRO A 266 -12.40 7.24 -0.92
CA PRO A 266 -13.83 7.26 -0.65
C PRO A 266 -14.58 6.12 -1.35
N ALA A 267 -15.53 5.48 -0.66
CA ALA A 267 -16.26 4.33 -1.18
C ALA A 267 -16.96 4.62 -2.53
N ALA A 268 -17.44 5.85 -2.74
CA ALA A 268 -18.05 6.29 -3.98
C ALA A 268 -17.09 6.26 -5.19
N LEU A 269 -15.77 6.37 -4.96
CA LEU A 269 -14.75 6.36 -6.00
C LEU A 269 -14.12 4.97 -6.20
N PHE A 270 -14.30 4.05 -5.25
CA PHE A 270 -13.60 2.76 -5.21
C PHE A 270 -13.73 1.96 -6.52
N HIS A 271 -14.95 1.71 -6.98
CA HIS A 271 -15.17 0.90 -8.19
C HIS A 271 -14.65 1.58 -9.46
N LYS A 272 -14.87 2.89 -9.59
CA LYS A 272 -14.42 3.68 -10.75
C LYS A 272 -12.90 3.68 -10.87
N VAL A 273 -12.21 4.10 -9.81
CA VAL A 273 -10.74 4.19 -9.81
C VAL A 273 -10.11 2.82 -9.97
N THR A 274 -10.67 1.79 -9.34
CA THR A 274 -10.18 0.42 -9.48
C THR A 274 -10.31 -0.08 -10.92
N ALA A 275 -11.46 0.15 -11.58
CA ALA A 275 -11.66 -0.23 -12.98
C ALA A 275 -10.67 0.48 -13.92
N GLU A 276 -10.45 1.80 -13.73
CA GLU A 276 -9.49 2.59 -14.51
C GLU A 276 -8.05 2.05 -14.36
N ILE A 277 -7.61 1.74 -13.13
CA ILE A 277 -6.29 1.15 -12.88
C ILE A 277 -6.16 -0.21 -13.57
N ARG A 278 -7.19 -1.04 -13.48
CA ARG A 278 -7.21 -2.39 -14.06
C ARG A 278 -7.18 -2.33 -15.57
N GLN A 279 -8.00 -1.49 -16.19
CA GLN A 279 -8.01 -1.28 -17.63
C GLN A 279 -6.65 -0.80 -18.14
N ARG A 280 -6.04 0.20 -17.47
CA ARG A 280 -4.70 0.70 -17.78
C ARG A 280 -3.62 -0.40 -17.73
N LYS A 281 -3.75 -1.35 -16.82
CA LYS A 281 -2.83 -2.49 -16.67
C LYS A 281 -3.17 -3.67 -17.58
N GLY A 282 -4.20 -3.58 -18.43
CA GLY A 282 -4.65 -4.67 -19.30
C GLY A 282 -5.35 -5.81 -18.54
N LEU A 283 -5.89 -5.54 -17.36
CA LEU A 283 -6.66 -6.48 -16.55
C LEU A 283 -8.16 -6.35 -16.87
N LYS A 284 -8.95 -7.39 -16.53
CA LYS A 284 -10.42 -7.31 -16.57
C LYS A 284 -10.88 -6.22 -15.59
N GLU A 285 -11.83 -5.36 -15.98
CA GLU A 285 -12.30 -4.25 -15.13
C GLU A 285 -12.90 -4.74 -13.80
N GLU A 286 -13.57 -5.90 -13.82
CA GLU A 286 -14.12 -6.52 -12.62
C GLU A 286 -13.01 -6.96 -11.64
N ILE A 287 -13.21 -6.64 -10.36
CA ILE A 287 -12.34 -7.07 -9.26
C ILE A 287 -12.48 -8.59 -9.10
N PRO A 288 -11.37 -9.35 -9.05
CA PRO A 288 -11.46 -10.79 -8.86
C PRO A 288 -12.12 -11.11 -7.52
N GLY A 289 -13.09 -12.02 -7.52
CA GLY A 289 -13.62 -12.60 -6.28
C GLY A 289 -12.61 -13.55 -5.63
N GLU A 290 -12.81 -13.87 -4.35
CA GLU A 290 -11.93 -14.80 -3.64
C GLU A 290 -11.92 -16.22 -4.26
N ALA A 291 -12.98 -16.60 -4.96
CA ALA A 291 -13.09 -17.87 -5.70
C ALA A 291 -12.00 -18.02 -6.78
N ASN A 292 -11.51 -16.91 -7.34
CA ASN A 292 -10.42 -16.94 -8.34
C ASN A 292 -9.10 -17.48 -7.79
N TYR A 293 -8.98 -17.63 -6.47
CA TYR A 293 -7.78 -18.10 -5.78
C TYR A 293 -7.97 -19.43 -5.04
N GLN A 294 -9.14 -20.08 -5.15
CA GLN A 294 -9.46 -21.34 -4.44
C GLN A 294 -8.95 -22.61 -5.17
N ASP A 295 -8.65 -22.49 -6.47
CA ASP A 295 -8.29 -23.58 -7.38
C ASP A 295 -6.78 -23.81 -7.53
#